data_AF-A0A9W8G4B9-F1
#
_entry.id   AF-A0A9W8G4B9-F1
#
_cell.length_a   1.000
_cell.length_b   1.000
_cell.length_c   1.000
_cell.angle_alpha   90.00
_cell.angle_beta   90.00
_cell.angle_gamma   90.00
#
_symmetry.space_group_name_H-M   'P 1'
#
loop_
_entity.id
_entity.type
_entity.pdbx_description
1 polymer ?
#
loop_
_entity_poly.entity_id
_entity_poly.type
_entity_poly.pdbx_seq_one_letter_code
_entity_poly.pdbx_strand_id
1 'polypeptide(L)'
;MGVNETVPTSHGFLDGCYLHQDAYGGAATLVSFHFVRFILFTVMFTVAGPAFYRIFAAFFDLERDFKSIADHFDDATNGLIYTYIVFTLGNYAHTFSWVTVVFYFTGIVVYSALVELPFMRVSLNTLRSWGSSTWAVTLTGLALVLVGAGFHIRWAYTAGILAWYLPLFLLATASVWSPVIVQMLHHYCIDNCPNGLGMERHMRRLALVLFTRRNARNLRKQNEQQSIQLGQLRTRAEEYAANPGPSGAIVPSSAPTDMYSVASTRQNNANKDETISLNTIHPTDRDSHESSEGDSDAEANRIPNNSNTLLNMPNEPEHQQHIDSLTREQKNDLIEKRLKNLHYLNVSSDGTLPLHRYQLHLHHWQMFYILAFFTRFDKFVSHACAGIVLGIVTQGSAAYGFDAMMNPKEPSASMASTKDKQE
;
A
#
# COMPACT_ATOMS: atom_id res chain seq x y z
N MET A 1 -32.73 -23.27 40.77
CA MET A 1 -31.27 -23.30 41.00
C MET A 1 -30.62 -23.12 39.64
N GLY A 2 -30.23 -21.89 39.31
CA GLY A 2 -29.65 -21.56 38.01
C GLY A 2 -28.20 -22.02 37.97
N VAL A 3 -27.87 -22.85 36.99
CA VAL A 3 -26.48 -23.19 36.68
C VAL A 3 -25.86 -21.91 36.14
N ASN A 4 -24.97 -21.29 36.92
CA ASN A 4 -24.06 -20.26 36.42
C ASN A 4 -23.10 -20.97 35.45
N GLU A 5 -23.50 -21.13 34.20
CA GLU A 5 -22.57 -21.45 33.13
C GLU A 5 -21.61 -20.27 33.03
N THR A 6 -20.40 -20.48 33.54
CA THR A 6 -19.29 -19.56 33.39
C THR A 6 -19.00 -19.45 31.90
N VAL A 7 -19.49 -18.35 31.30
CA VAL A 7 -19.19 -17.98 29.91
C VAL A 7 -17.65 -17.96 29.77
N PRO A 8 -17.07 -18.77 28.87
CA PRO A 8 -15.62 -18.82 28.68
C PRO A 8 -15.11 -17.43 28.28
N THR A 9 -14.27 -16.83 29.12
CA THR A 9 -13.75 -15.46 28.93
C THR A 9 -12.61 -15.36 27.91
N SER A 10 -12.35 -16.43 27.14
CA SER A 10 -11.21 -16.50 26.21
C SER A 10 -11.62 -16.98 24.81
N HIS A 11 -12.74 -16.49 24.28
CA HIS A 11 -12.99 -16.65 22.84
C HIS A 11 -12.06 -15.73 22.06
N GLY A 12 -11.20 -16.32 21.25
CA GLY A 12 -10.31 -15.58 20.36
C GLY A 12 -11.11 -14.88 19.27
N PHE A 13 -10.59 -13.78 18.73
CA PHE A 13 -11.18 -13.02 17.63
C PHE A 13 -11.59 -13.90 16.42
N LEU A 14 -10.93 -15.05 16.23
CA LEU A 14 -11.18 -15.99 15.14
C LEU A 14 -12.29 -17.02 15.44
N ASP A 15 -12.69 -17.22 16.69
CA ASP A 15 -13.73 -18.20 17.06
C ASP A 15 -15.12 -17.78 16.56
N GLY A 16 -15.32 -16.47 16.37
CA GLY A 16 -16.57 -15.93 15.86
C GLY A 16 -16.85 -16.29 14.39
N CYS A 17 -15.83 -16.61 13.58
CA CYS A 17 -16.03 -16.90 12.16
C CYS A 17 -16.85 -18.18 11.88
N TYR A 18 -16.99 -19.07 12.87
CA TYR A 18 -17.66 -20.38 12.71
C TYR A 18 -18.87 -20.58 13.63
N LEU A 19 -19.07 -19.72 14.62
CA LEU A 19 -20.24 -19.79 15.51
C LEU A 19 -21.41 -19.04 14.89
N HIS A 20 -22.49 -19.76 14.61
CA HIS A 20 -23.71 -19.19 13.99
C HIS A 20 -24.36 -18.10 14.85
N GLN A 21 -24.07 -18.09 16.16
CA GLN A 21 -24.42 -17.04 17.12
C GLN A 21 -23.27 -16.92 18.13
N ASP A 22 -22.56 -15.79 18.13
CA ASP A 22 -21.76 -15.42 19.31
C ASP A 22 -22.71 -15.07 20.48
N ALA A 23 -22.18 -14.96 21.70
CA ALA A 23 -22.96 -14.57 22.89
C ALA A 23 -23.65 -13.19 22.78
N TYR A 24 -23.41 -12.46 21.68
CA TYR A 24 -23.85 -11.11 21.40
C TYR A 24 -24.65 -10.99 20.09
N GLY A 25 -25.13 -12.11 19.52
CA GLY A 25 -25.95 -12.14 18.31
C GLY A 25 -25.21 -11.81 17.01
N GLY A 26 -23.91 -12.09 16.91
CA GLY A 26 -23.04 -11.79 15.76
C GLY A 26 -22.43 -10.38 15.78
N ALA A 27 -22.51 -9.68 16.92
CA ALA A 27 -21.96 -8.33 17.04
C ALA A 27 -20.44 -8.30 17.29
N ALA A 28 -19.89 -9.36 17.88
CA ALA A 28 -18.46 -9.47 18.14
C ALA A 28 -17.69 -10.02 16.93
N THR A 29 -18.37 -10.73 16.02
CA THR A 29 -17.81 -11.17 14.74
C THR A 29 -17.51 -10.00 13.83
N LEU A 30 -16.22 -9.76 13.55
CA LEU A 30 -15.80 -8.70 12.64
C LEU A 30 -16.13 -9.01 11.18
N VAL A 31 -16.08 -10.28 10.82
CA VAL A 31 -16.40 -10.81 9.50
C VAL A 31 -17.28 -12.04 9.69
N SER A 32 -18.43 -12.05 9.04
CA SER A 32 -19.31 -13.20 8.95
C SER A 32 -19.70 -13.40 7.49
N PHE A 33 -20.01 -14.65 7.11
CA PHE A 33 -20.37 -14.96 5.74
C PHE A 33 -21.49 -15.98 5.68
N HIS A 34 -22.56 -15.64 4.95
CA HIS A 34 -23.67 -16.55 4.69
C HIS A 34 -23.92 -16.58 3.18
N PHE A 35 -23.62 -17.71 2.54
CA PHE A 35 -23.58 -17.83 1.08
C PHE A 35 -24.89 -17.41 0.39
N VAL A 36 -26.05 -17.91 0.85
CA VAL A 36 -27.35 -17.54 0.24
C VAL A 36 -27.65 -16.04 0.35
N ARG A 37 -27.44 -15.45 1.54
CA ARG A 37 -27.61 -14.00 1.75
C ARG A 37 -26.63 -13.20 0.90
N PHE A 38 -25.40 -13.69 0.73
CA PHE A 38 -24.40 -13.08 -0.15
C PHE A 38 -24.86 -13.05 -1.61
N ILE A 39 -25.38 -14.16 -2.15
CA ILE A 39 -25.91 -14.21 -3.52
C ILE A 39 -27.10 -13.24 -3.69
N LEU A 40 -28.05 -13.24 -2.76
CA LEU A 40 -29.20 -12.32 -2.80
C LEU A 40 -28.75 -10.86 -2.70
N PHE A 41 -27.81 -10.57 -1.81
CA PHE A 41 -27.21 -9.24 -1.66
C PHE A 41 -26.48 -8.81 -2.94
N THR A 42 -25.74 -9.72 -3.58
CA THR A 42 -25.04 -9.47 -4.84
C THR A 42 -26.02 -9.09 -5.94
N VAL A 43 -27.04 -9.93 -6.17
CA VAL A 43 -28.06 -9.65 -7.20
C VAL A 43 -28.77 -8.33 -6.93
N MET A 44 -29.10 -8.04 -5.67
CA MET A 44 -29.73 -6.78 -5.31
C MET A 44 -28.80 -5.59 -5.57
N PHE A 45 -27.55 -5.65 -5.12
CA PHE A 45 -26.61 -4.53 -5.17
C PHE A 45 -26.06 -4.24 -6.56
N THR A 46 -25.79 -5.27 -7.37
CA THR A 46 -25.13 -5.11 -8.69
C THR A 46 -26.10 -5.09 -9.85
N VAL A 47 -27.30 -5.68 -9.71
CA VAL A 47 -28.27 -5.78 -10.81
C VAL A 47 -29.57 -5.05 -10.47
N ALA A 48 -30.30 -5.51 -9.46
CA ALA A 48 -31.67 -5.05 -9.22
C ALA A 48 -31.73 -3.57 -8.81
N GLY A 49 -30.81 -3.14 -7.94
CA GLY A 49 -30.71 -1.75 -7.48
C GLY A 49 -30.36 -0.76 -8.57
N PRO A 50 -29.24 -0.94 -9.31
CA PRO A 50 -28.90 -0.09 -10.44
C PRO A 50 -30.00 -0.04 -11.51
N ALA A 51 -30.62 -1.18 -11.84
CA ALA A 51 -31.73 -1.24 -12.78
C ALA A 51 -32.95 -0.46 -12.27
N PHE A 52 -33.32 -0.64 -11.00
CA PHE A 52 -34.40 0.12 -10.36
C PHE A 52 -34.11 1.62 -10.38
N TYR A 53 -32.90 2.04 -10.02
CA TYR A 53 -32.50 3.45 -10.07
C TYR A 53 -32.65 4.00 -11.49
N ARG A 54 -32.20 3.29 -12.52
CA ARG A 54 -32.30 3.75 -13.92
C ARG A 54 -33.75 3.90 -14.38
N ILE A 55 -34.61 2.92 -14.08
CA ILE A 55 -36.05 3.00 -14.39
C ILE A 55 -36.69 4.18 -13.66
N PHE A 56 -36.37 4.35 -12.37
CA PHE A 56 -36.88 5.45 -11.56
C PHE A 56 -36.40 6.81 -12.09
N ALA A 57 -35.10 6.95 -12.37
CA ALA A 57 -34.51 8.17 -12.90
C ALA A 57 -35.10 8.53 -14.27
N ALA A 58 -35.30 7.56 -15.16
CA ALA A 58 -35.93 7.78 -16.46
C ALA A 58 -37.39 8.25 -16.33
N PHE A 59 -38.15 7.71 -15.36
CA PHE A 59 -39.54 8.12 -15.15
C PHE A 59 -39.68 9.55 -14.63
N PHE A 60 -38.71 10.02 -13.84
CA PHE A 60 -38.73 11.34 -13.21
C PHE A 60 -37.77 12.36 -13.84
N ASP A 61 -37.14 12.02 -14.98
CA ASP A 61 -36.14 12.86 -15.67
C ASP A 61 -34.97 13.28 -14.75
N LEU A 62 -34.50 12.33 -13.92
CA LEU A 62 -33.37 12.52 -12.98
C LEU A 62 -32.05 11.96 -13.55
N GLU A 63 -32.05 11.54 -14.82
CA GLU A 63 -30.89 10.94 -15.47
C GLU A 63 -29.89 12.05 -15.87
N ARG A 64 -28.70 12.04 -15.26
CA ARG A 64 -27.68 13.06 -15.51
C ARG A 64 -26.79 12.75 -16.70
N ASP A 65 -26.46 11.47 -16.87
CA ASP A 65 -25.52 11.01 -17.89
C ASP A 65 -26.02 9.73 -18.57
N PHE A 66 -26.01 9.76 -19.91
CA PHE A 66 -26.17 8.58 -20.74
C PHE A 66 -24.93 7.70 -20.60
N LYS A 67 -25.13 6.48 -20.09
CA LYS A 67 -24.06 5.48 -20.00
C LYS A 67 -24.09 4.55 -21.21
N SER A 68 -22.91 4.24 -21.72
CA SER A 68 -22.77 3.22 -22.75
C SER A 68 -22.93 1.81 -22.14
N ILE A 69 -23.11 0.80 -22.99
CA ILE A 69 -23.14 -0.61 -22.55
C ILE A 69 -21.81 -1.00 -21.87
N ALA A 70 -20.69 -0.45 -22.34
CA ALA A 70 -19.38 -0.69 -21.76
C ALA A 70 -19.29 -0.12 -20.33
N ASP A 71 -19.81 1.09 -20.10
CA ASP A 71 -19.84 1.71 -18.77
C ASP A 71 -20.73 0.91 -17.81
N HIS A 72 -21.87 0.39 -18.29
CA HIS A 72 -22.71 -0.49 -17.49
C HIS A 72 -22.01 -1.81 -17.12
N PHE A 73 -21.21 -2.38 -18.02
CA PHE A 73 -20.43 -3.58 -17.74
C PHE A 73 -19.31 -3.30 -16.73
N ASP A 74 -18.65 -2.14 -16.83
CA ASP A 74 -17.64 -1.71 -15.87
C ASP A 74 -18.27 -1.46 -14.49
N ASP A 75 -19.41 -0.77 -14.43
CA ASP A 75 -20.18 -0.57 -13.19
C ASP A 75 -20.59 -1.90 -12.54
N ALA A 76 -21.04 -2.87 -13.33
CA ALA A 76 -21.41 -4.19 -12.82
C ALA A 76 -20.19 -4.95 -12.28
N THR A 77 -19.06 -4.89 -12.99
CA THR A 77 -17.81 -5.56 -12.60
C THR A 77 -17.25 -4.95 -11.31
N ASN A 78 -17.17 -3.62 -11.24
CA ASN A 78 -16.77 -2.90 -10.04
C ASN A 78 -17.75 -3.17 -8.90
N GLY A 79 -19.06 -3.16 -9.17
CA GLY A 79 -20.10 -3.52 -8.22
C GLY A 79 -19.90 -4.91 -7.62
N LEU A 80 -19.52 -5.92 -8.42
CA LEU A 80 -19.22 -7.27 -7.93
C LEU A 80 -18.01 -7.29 -6.99
N ILE A 81 -16.94 -6.57 -7.31
CA ILE A 81 -15.76 -6.44 -6.44
C ILE A 81 -16.16 -5.79 -5.11
N TYR A 82 -16.93 -4.69 -5.17
CA TYR A 82 -17.39 -3.98 -3.99
C TYR A 82 -18.37 -4.80 -3.16
N THR A 83 -19.18 -5.64 -3.78
CA THR A 83 -20.16 -6.48 -3.08
C THR A 83 -19.49 -7.33 -2.01
N TYR A 84 -18.36 -7.96 -2.32
CA TYR A 84 -17.64 -8.77 -1.35
C TYR A 84 -17.15 -7.94 -0.15
N ILE A 85 -16.55 -6.78 -0.42
CA ILE A 85 -16.01 -5.87 0.59
C ILE A 85 -17.15 -5.34 1.49
N VAL A 86 -18.22 -4.83 0.88
CA VAL A 86 -19.36 -4.25 1.60
C VAL A 86 -20.09 -5.33 2.40
N PHE A 87 -20.32 -6.51 1.82
CA PHE A 87 -21.03 -7.58 2.50
C PHE A 87 -20.27 -8.08 3.74
N THR A 88 -18.96 -8.35 3.58
CA THR A 88 -18.13 -8.90 4.65
C THR A 88 -17.83 -7.88 5.74
N LEU A 89 -17.37 -6.69 5.38
CA LEU A 89 -17.00 -5.65 6.36
C LEU A 89 -18.23 -5.00 7.02
N GLY A 90 -19.34 -4.89 6.27
CA GLY A 90 -20.63 -4.39 6.75
C GLY A 90 -21.44 -5.40 7.57
N ASN A 91 -20.93 -6.64 7.75
CA ASN A 91 -21.63 -7.70 8.48
C ASN A 91 -23.04 -7.98 7.94
N TYR A 92 -23.24 -7.85 6.62
CA TYR A 92 -24.55 -8.05 5.99
C TYR A 92 -25.02 -9.50 6.07
N ALA A 93 -24.17 -10.45 6.43
CA ALA A 93 -24.64 -11.79 6.76
C ALA A 93 -25.66 -11.78 7.91
N HIS A 94 -25.61 -10.79 8.83
CA HIS A 94 -26.60 -10.62 9.91
C HIS A 94 -27.66 -9.58 9.56
N THR A 95 -27.24 -8.43 9.03
CA THR A 95 -28.14 -7.30 8.84
C THR A 95 -28.87 -7.28 7.50
N PHE A 96 -28.54 -8.15 6.54
CA PHE A 96 -29.31 -8.27 5.31
C PHE A 96 -30.63 -9.02 5.56
N SER A 97 -31.71 -8.26 5.63
CA SER A 97 -33.08 -8.71 5.88
C SER A 97 -34.09 -7.99 4.99
N TRP A 98 -35.36 -8.36 5.05
CA TRP A 98 -36.42 -7.64 4.31
C TRP A 98 -36.49 -6.15 4.69
N VAL A 99 -36.20 -5.80 5.94
CA VAL A 99 -36.16 -4.40 6.42
C VAL A 99 -35.10 -3.64 5.63
N THR A 100 -33.92 -4.23 5.50
CA THR A 100 -32.78 -3.68 4.75
C THR A 100 -33.15 -3.46 3.30
N VAL A 101 -33.85 -4.40 2.67
CA VAL A 101 -34.32 -4.28 1.28
C VAL A 101 -35.32 -3.12 1.12
N VAL A 102 -36.28 -2.96 2.03
CA VAL A 102 -37.25 -1.84 1.98
C VAL A 102 -36.55 -0.50 2.12
N PHE A 103 -35.67 -0.37 3.11
CA PHE A 103 -34.91 0.86 3.35
C PHE A 103 -33.84 1.12 2.28
N TYR A 104 -33.36 0.08 1.60
CA TYR A 104 -32.49 0.18 0.44
C TYR A 104 -33.14 0.93 -0.73
N PHE A 105 -34.31 0.48 -1.17
CA PHE A 105 -35.04 1.16 -2.23
C PHE A 105 -35.55 2.54 -1.78
N THR A 106 -35.93 2.68 -0.51
CA THR A 106 -36.26 4.00 0.06
C THR A 106 -35.06 4.95 -0.01
N GLY A 107 -33.85 4.46 0.32
CA GLY A 107 -32.60 5.22 0.24
C GLY A 107 -32.32 5.68 -1.19
N ILE A 108 -32.47 4.80 -2.18
CA ILE A 108 -32.32 5.15 -3.60
C ILE A 108 -33.27 6.29 -3.97
N VAL A 109 -34.57 6.15 -3.68
CA VAL A 109 -35.60 7.14 -4.05
C VAL A 109 -35.39 8.48 -3.35
N VAL A 110 -35.26 8.47 -2.02
CA VAL A 110 -35.14 9.69 -1.21
C VAL A 110 -33.85 10.43 -1.55
N TYR A 111 -32.74 9.71 -1.72
CA TYR A 111 -31.47 10.33 -2.06
C TYR A 111 -31.47 10.89 -3.49
N SER A 112 -32.07 10.17 -4.45
CA SER A 112 -32.24 10.66 -5.83
C SER A 112 -33.05 11.97 -5.86
N ALA A 113 -34.13 12.05 -5.10
CA ALA A 113 -34.91 13.28 -4.98
C ALA A 113 -34.11 14.42 -4.31
N LEU A 114 -33.30 14.09 -3.30
CA LEU A 114 -32.51 15.07 -2.55
C LEU A 114 -31.41 15.72 -3.41
N VAL A 115 -30.70 14.92 -4.21
CA VAL A 115 -29.59 15.43 -5.05
C VAL A 115 -30.08 16.28 -6.23
N GLU A 116 -31.35 16.18 -6.59
CA GLU A 116 -31.97 16.97 -7.65
C GLU A 116 -32.44 18.36 -7.22
N LEU A 117 -32.46 18.63 -5.91
CA LEU A 117 -32.75 19.97 -5.42
C LEU A 117 -31.68 20.96 -5.93
N PRO A 118 -32.06 22.11 -6.51
CA PRO A 118 -31.12 23.02 -7.16
C PRO A 118 -30.06 23.57 -6.19
N PHE A 119 -30.42 23.75 -4.92
CA PHE A 119 -29.49 24.20 -3.89
C PHE A 119 -28.54 23.10 -3.37
N MET A 120 -28.82 21.83 -3.67
CA MET A 120 -27.95 20.69 -3.34
C MET A 120 -26.94 20.38 -4.45
N ARG A 121 -27.07 21.02 -5.63
CA ARG A 121 -26.13 20.91 -6.75
C ARG A 121 -24.87 21.75 -6.51
N VAL A 122 -24.15 21.46 -5.43
CA VAL A 122 -22.92 22.15 -5.04
C VAL A 122 -21.75 21.19 -4.95
N SER A 123 -20.54 21.69 -5.17
CA SER A 123 -19.31 20.91 -5.01
C SER A 123 -18.76 21.05 -3.58
N LEU A 124 -18.06 20.01 -3.08
CA LEU A 124 -17.32 20.10 -1.81
C LEU A 124 -16.21 21.15 -1.85
N ASN A 125 -15.62 21.41 -3.02
CA ASN A 125 -14.59 22.44 -3.20
C ASN A 125 -15.11 23.86 -2.93
N THR A 126 -16.41 24.06 -3.09
CA THR A 126 -17.10 25.32 -2.83
C THR A 126 -17.80 25.36 -1.47
N LEU A 127 -17.40 24.50 -0.50
CA LEU A 127 -18.02 24.40 0.83
C LEU A 127 -18.23 25.76 1.52
N ARG A 128 -17.27 26.68 1.37
CA ARG A 128 -17.34 28.03 1.97
C ARG A 128 -18.42 28.92 1.36
N SER A 129 -18.86 28.65 0.14
CA SER A 129 -19.87 29.43 -0.58
C SER A 129 -21.24 28.75 -0.61
N TRP A 130 -21.44 27.69 0.16
CA TRP A 130 -22.75 27.01 0.22
C TRP A 130 -23.82 27.92 0.84
N GLY A 131 -25.02 27.86 0.27
CA GLY A 131 -26.18 28.57 0.80
C GLY A 131 -26.64 28.00 2.15
N SER A 132 -27.43 28.77 2.90
CA SER A 132 -27.96 28.35 4.21
C SER A 132 -28.82 27.08 4.11
N SER A 133 -29.60 26.92 3.03
CA SER A 133 -30.41 25.72 2.78
C SER A 133 -29.55 24.46 2.62
N THR A 134 -28.46 24.54 1.87
CA THR A 134 -27.50 23.45 1.68
C THR A 134 -26.84 23.06 2.99
N TRP A 135 -26.42 24.05 3.78
CA TRP A 135 -25.89 23.83 5.13
C TRP A 135 -26.92 23.18 6.04
N ALA A 136 -28.18 23.62 6.03
CA ALA A 136 -29.23 23.04 6.85
C ALA A 136 -29.44 21.55 6.54
N VAL A 137 -29.53 21.16 5.26
CA VAL A 137 -29.66 19.75 4.86
C VAL A 137 -28.42 18.95 5.26
N THR A 138 -27.22 19.48 5.02
CA THR A 138 -25.97 18.79 5.36
C THR A 138 -25.83 18.60 6.87
N LEU A 139 -26.10 19.63 7.68
CA LEU A 139 -26.06 19.55 9.14
C LEU A 139 -27.12 18.61 9.69
N THR A 140 -28.29 18.54 9.06
CA THR A 140 -29.34 17.56 9.41
C THR A 140 -28.85 16.14 9.13
N GLY A 141 -28.28 15.88 7.95
CA GLY A 141 -27.67 14.59 7.62
C GLY A 141 -26.56 14.20 8.61
N LEU A 142 -25.66 15.15 8.93
CA LEU A 142 -24.60 14.94 9.92
C LEU A 142 -25.17 14.62 11.31
N ALA A 143 -26.19 15.34 11.76
CA ALA A 143 -26.85 15.08 13.05
C ALA A 143 -27.46 13.67 13.09
N LEU A 144 -28.13 13.23 12.01
CA LEU A 144 -28.67 11.87 11.92
C LEU A 144 -27.57 10.79 12.01
N VAL A 145 -26.44 11.01 11.33
CA VAL A 145 -25.28 10.10 11.41
C VAL A 145 -24.70 10.06 12.82
N LEU A 146 -24.55 11.21 13.49
CA LEU A 146 -24.04 11.28 14.87
C LEU A 146 -24.98 10.60 15.88
N VAL A 147 -26.29 10.77 15.72
CA VAL A 147 -27.30 10.07 16.54
C VAL A 147 -27.22 8.56 16.31
N GLY A 148 -27.14 8.13 15.04
CA GLY A 148 -26.92 6.72 14.68
C GLY A 148 -25.66 6.17 15.32
N ALA A 149 -24.55 6.91 15.28
CA ALA A 149 -23.29 6.53 15.91
C ALA A 149 -23.41 6.40 17.43
N GLY A 150 -24.06 7.34 18.10
CA GLY A 150 -24.31 7.28 19.54
C GLY A 150 -25.11 6.03 19.93
N PHE A 151 -26.13 5.66 19.16
CA PHE A 151 -26.90 4.43 19.40
C PHE A 151 -26.03 3.17 19.25
N HIS A 152 -25.21 3.10 18.21
CA HIS A 152 -24.34 1.95 17.97
C HIS A 152 -23.24 1.81 19.01
N ILE A 153 -22.65 2.93 19.46
CA ILE A 153 -21.69 2.95 20.57
C ILE A 153 -22.36 2.47 21.86
N ARG A 154 -23.58 2.92 22.14
CA ARG A 154 -24.36 2.43 23.29
C ARG A 154 -24.62 0.93 23.21
N TRP A 155 -24.97 0.40 22.03
CA TRP A 155 -25.14 -1.05 21.86
C TRP A 155 -23.83 -1.82 22.02
N ALA A 156 -22.73 -1.31 21.49
CA ALA A 156 -21.40 -1.88 21.68
C ALA A 156 -21.02 -1.92 23.18
N TYR A 157 -21.36 -0.87 23.93
CA TYR A 157 -21.18 -0.83 25.38
C TYR A 157 -22.03 -1.90 26.09
N THR A 158 -23.34 -1.98 25.79
CA THR A 158 -24.22 -2.99 26.40
C THR A 158 -23.84 -4.42 26.04
N ALA A 159 -23.23 -4.62 24.87
CA ALA A 159 -22.71 -5.91 24.43
C ALA A 159 -21.29 -6.21 24.96
N GLY A 160 -20.66 -5.31 25.73
CA GLY A 160 -19.32 -5.54 26.29
C GLY A 160 -18.18 -5.54 25.25
N ILE A 161 -18.44 -5.12 24.01
CA ILE A 161 -17.45 -5.10 22.90
C ILE A 161 -16.84 -3.71 22.65
N LEU A 162 -17.18 -2.71 23.48
CA LEU A 162 -16.77 -1.32 23.29
C LEU A 162 -15.24 -1.14 23.13
N ALA A 163 -14.46 -1.91 23.91
CA ALA A 163 -12.99 -1.84 23.91
C ALA A 163 -12.37 -2.14 22.54
N TRP A 164 -13.01 -2.98 21.73
CA TRP A 164 -12.55 -3.30 20.37
C TRP A 164 -13.28 -2.47 19.32
N TYR A 165 -14.58 -2.23 19.53
CA TYR A 165 -15.42 -1.46 18.62
C TYR A 165 -14.88 -0.05 18.38
N LEU A 166 -14.50 0.69 19.43
CA LEU A 166 -14.07 2.08 19.30
C LEU A 166 -12.72 2.24 18.57
N PRO A 167 -11.64 1.47 18.89
CA PRO A 167 -10.40 1.53 18.12
C PRO A 167 -10.59 1.15 16.65
N LEU A 168 -11.42 0.15 16.35
CA LEU A 168 -11.71 -0.26 14.98
C LEU A 168 -12.50 0.83 14.23
N PHE A 169 -13.46 1.49 14.89
CA PHE A 169 -14.18 2.63 14.34
C PHE A 169 -13.25 3.82 14.06
N LEU A 170 -12.30 4.10 14.97
CA LEU A 170 -11.27 5.13 14.77
C LEU A 170 -10.33 4.77 13.62
N LEU A 171 -9.91 3.50 13.53
CA LEU A 171 -9.09 3.01 12.43
C LEU A 171 -9.81 3.12 11.08
N ALA A 172 -11.10 2.78 11.05
CA ALA A 172 -11.94 2.94 9.87
C ALA A 172 -12.12 4.39 9.48
N THR A 173 -12.30 5.28 10.46
CA THR A 173 -12.35 6.71 10.20
C THR A 173 -11.02 7.22 9.67
N ALA A 174 -9.89 6.80 10.26
CA ALA A 174 -8.56 7.16 9.82
C ALA A 174 -8.25 6.68 8.40
N SER A 175 -8.76 5.52 7.98
CA SER A 175 -8.53 5.02 6.61
C SER A 175 -9.19 5.89 5.56
N VAL A 176 -10.34 6.52 5.84
CA VAL A 176 -11.00 7.50 4.95
C VAL A 176 -10.20 8.79 4.83
N TRP A 177 -9.59 9.25 5.92
CA TRP A 177 -8.77 10.47 5.91
C TRP A 177 -7.36 10.26 5.38
N SER A 178 -6.85 9.02 5.41
CA SER A 178 -5.49 8.68 4.98
C SER A 178 -5.14 9.15 3.56
N PRO A 179 -6.00 9.00 2.53
CA PRO A 179 -5.65 9.44 1.18
C PRO A 179 -5.66 10.96 1.07
N VAL A 180 -6.51 11.66 1.83
CA VAL A 180 -6.51 13.13 1.90
C VAL A 180 -5.19 13.63 2.49
N ILE A 181 -4.75 13.02 3.59
CA ILE A 181 -3.47 13.35 4.21
C ILE A 181 -2.31 13.07 3.25
N VAL A 182 -2.33 11.92 2.56
CA VAL A 182 -1.33 11.57 1.55
C VAL A 182 -1.33 12.56 0.39
N GLN A 183 -2.50 12.98 -0.09
CA GLN A 183 -2.62 13.99 -1.15
C GLN A 183 -2.08 15.34 -0.71
N MET A 184 -2.41 15.80 0.51
CA MET A 184 -1.88 17.05 1.09
C MET A 184 -0.37 16.99 1.22
N LEU A 185 0.18 15.87 1.72
CA LEU A 185 1.61 15.66 1.83
C LEU A 185 2.28 15.65 0.45
N HIS A 186 1.65 15.01 -0.54
CA HIS A 186 2.12 14.96 -1.91
C HIS A 186 2.17 16.36 -2.56
N HIS A 187 1.11 17.17 -2.43
CA HIS A 187 1.09 18.55 -2.92
C HIS A 187 2.12 19.42 -2.20
N TYR A 188 2.24 19.27 -0.88
CA TYR A 188 3.29 19.94 -0.11
C TYR A 188 4.69 19.57 -0.61
N CYS A 189 4.95 18.29 -0.91
CA CYS A 189 6.21 17.85 -1.48
C CYS A 189 6.46 18.44 -2.88
N ILE A 190 5.45 18.51 -3.76
CA ILE A 190 5.60 19.13 -5.09
C ILE A 190 5.99 20.60 -4.95
N ASP A 191 5.32 21.33 -4.06
CA ASP A 191 5.49 22.78 -3.92
C ASP A 191 6.82 23.16 -3.24
N ASN A 192 7.30 22.35 -2.30
CA ASN A 192 8.54 22.60 -1.56
C ASN A 192 9.75 21.85 -2.13
N CYS A 193 9.56 20.89 -3.05
CA CYS A 193 10.63 20.12 -3.67
C CYS A 193 10.50 20.11 -5.21
N PRO A 194 10.60 21.28 -5.88
CA PRO A 194 10.33 21.42 -7.31
C PRO A 194 11.26 20.58 -8.21
N ASN A 195 12.44 20.19 -7.71
CA ASN A 195 13.42 19.42 -8.47
C ASN A 195 13.09 17.92 -8.61
N GLY A 196 11.87 17.47 -8.25
CA GLY A 196 11.42 16.08 -8.47
C GLY A 196 12.19 15.00 -7.70
N LEU A 197 13.19 15.40 -6.91
CA LEU A 197 14.01 14.53 -6.08
C LEU A 197 13.25 14.21 -4.79
N GLY A 198 12.12 13.51 -4.95
CA GLY A 198 11.11 13.27 -3.93
C GLY A 198 11.59 12.44 -2.74
N MET A 199 10.63 11.88 -2.00
CA MET A 199 10.85 11.04 -0.82
C MET A 199 11.92 9.96 -1.03
N GLU A 200 12.11 9.52 -2.28
CA GLU A 200 13.17 8.62 -2.70
C GLU A 200 14.59 9.14 -2.41
N ARG A 201 14.92 10.43 -2.56
CA ARG A 201 16.24 10.97 -2.18
C ARG A 201 16.42 10.94 -0.67
N HIS A 202 15.36 11.18 0.10
CA HIS A 202 15.39 11.06 1.56
C HIS A 202 15.54 9.61 2.01
N MET A 203 14.78 8.67 1.41
CA MET A 203 14.90 7.23 1.65
C MET A 203 16.28 6.70 1.25
N ARG A 204 16.82 7.14 0.10
CA ARG A 204 18.18 6.79 -0.34
C ARG A 204 19.24 7.39 0.56
N ARG A 205 19.08 8.64 1.01
CA ARG A 205 19.99 9.26 1.98
C ARG A 205 19.93 8.53 3.32
N LEU A 206 18.75 8.17 3.80
CA LEU A 206 18.55 7.38 5.01
C LEU A 206 19.19 6.00 4.85
N ALA A 207 18.94 5.31 3.75
CA ALA A 207 19.55 4.02 3.43
C ALA A 207 21.08 4.14 3.38
N LEU A 208 21.64 5.12 2.68
CA LEU A 208 23.08 5.38 2.63
C LEU A 208 23.65 5.66 4.03
N VAL A 209 22.96 6.43 4.87
CA VAL A 209 23.36 6.69 6.26
C VAL A 209 23.32 5.40 7.08
N LEU A 210 22.30 4.55 6.90
CA LEU A 210 22.19 3.27 7.59
C LEU A 210 23.27 2.28 7.11
N PHE A 211 23.53 2.21 5.80
CA PHE A 211 24.57 1.37 5.21
C PHE A 211 25.97 1.81 5.62
N THR A 212 26.29 3.11 5.56
CA THR A 212 27.58 3.64 6.03
C THR A 212 27.76 3.40 7.53
N ARG A 213 26.71 3.56 8.35
CA ARG A 213 26.77 3.24 9.78
C ARG A 213 26.96 1.74 10.05
N ARG A 214 26.34 0.87 9.25
CA ARG A 214 26.53 -0.59 9.33
C ARG A 214 27.95 -0.99 8.93
N ASN A 215 28.47 -0.44 7.84
CA ASN A 215 29.84 -0.71 7.39
C ASN A 215 30.88 -0.21 8.40
N ALA A 216 30.70 1.00 8.96
CA ALA A 216 31.58 1.52 10.01
C ALA A 216 31.60 0.62 11.26
N ARG A 217 30.46 0.03 11.64
CA ARG A 217 30.40 -0.96 12.75
C ARG A 217 31.14 -2.24 12.40
N ASN A 218 30.98 -2.77 11.20
CA ASN A 218 31.67 -3.98 10.76
C ASN A 218 33.19 -3.77 10.70
N LEU A 219 33.62 -2.62 10.20
CA LEU A 219 35.03 -2.25 10.13
C LEU A 219 35.66 -2.10 11.53
N ARG A 220 34.95 -1.47 12.47
CA ARG A 220 35.41 -1.40 13.87
C ARG A 220 35.62 -2.79 14.47
N LYS A 221 34.72 -3.74 14.20
CA LYS A 221 34.86 -5.14 14.64
C LYS A 221 36.08 -5.81 14.01
N GLN A 222 36.34 -5.58 12.72
CA GLN A 222 37.54 -6.12 12.05
C GLN A 222 38.83 -5.53 12.62
N ASN A 223 38.88 -4.20 12.82
CA ASN A 223 40.05 -3.53 13.41
C ASN A 223 40.30 -3.99 14.85
N GLU A 224 39.24 -4.21 15.63
CA GLU A 224 39.33 -4.76 16.99
C GLU A 224 39.84 -6.20 16.98
N GLN A 225 39.38 -7.04 16.06
CA GLN A 225 39.92 -8.39 15.88
C GLN A 225 41.39 -8.38 15.47
N GLN A 226 41.78 -7.47 14.57
CA GLN A 226 43.15 -7.33 14.11
C GLN A 226 44.07 -6.81 15.22
N SER A 227 43.63 -5.85 16.04
CA SER A 227 44.41 -5.35 17.17
C SER A 227 44.60 -6.42 18.26
N ILE A 228 43.58 -7.25 18.50
CA ILE A 228 43.68 -8.41 19.40
C ILE A 228 44.72 -9.41 18.85
N GLN A 229 44.67 -9.75 17.56
CA GLN A 229 45.65 -10.65 16.95
C GLN A 229 47.09 -10.11 17.02
N LEU A 230 47.26 -8.81 16.76
CA LEU A 230 48.58 -8.16 16.78
C LEU A 230 49.13 -8.07 18.21
N GLY A 231 48.25 -7.82 19.20
CA GLY A 231 48.58 -7.92 20.62
C GLY A 231 49.05 -9.32 21.00
N GLN A 232 48.33 -10.37 20.57
CA GLN A 232 48.74 -11.77 20.82
C GLN A 232 50.09 -12.12 20.19
N LEU A 233 50.36 -11.67 18.96
CA LEU A 233 51.64 -11.87 18.30
C LEU A 233 52.78 -11.16 19.02
N ARG A 234 52.55 -9.92 19.48
CA ARG A 234 53.52 -9.16 20.25
C ARG A 234 53.86 -9.85 21.57
N THR A 235 52.84 -10.31 22.32
CA THR A 235 53.07 -11.05 23.57
C THR A 235 53.85 -12.33 23.34
N ARG A 236 53.57 -13.09 22.28
CA ARG A 236 54.37 -14.27 21.91
C ARG A 236 55.81 -13.91 21.56
N ALA A 237 56.04 -12.84 20.80
CA ALA A 237 57.39 -12.40 20.44
C ALA A 237 58.20 -11.97 21.68
N GLU A 238 57.56 -11.27 22.62
CA GLU A 238 58.16 -10.89 23.91
C GLU A 238 58.47 -12.12 24.77
N GLU A 239 57.61 -13.14 24.77
CA GLU A 239 57.86 -14.42 25.46
C GLU A 239 59.06 -15.18 24.88
N TYR A 240 59.19 -15.24 23.54
CA TYR A 240 60.37 -15.82 22.88
C TYR A 240 61.65 -15.04 23.15
N ALA A 241 61.57 -13.71 23.28
CA ALA A 241 62.72 -12.87 23.60
C ALA A 241 63.15 -12.99 25.07
N ALA A 242 62.19 -13.16 25.99
CA ALA A 242 62.44 -13.30 27.42
C ALA A 242 62.94 -14.70 27.82
N ASN A 243 62.57 -15.74 27.06
CA ASN A 243 63.13 -17.08 27.15
C ASN A 243 63.96 -17.38 25.89
N PRO A 244 65.17 -16.80 25.75
CA PRO A 244 66.11 -17.29 24.77
C PRO A 244 66.37 -18.75 25.14
N GLY A 245 65.83 -19.67 24.33
CA GLY A 245 65.93 -21.11 24.60
C GLY A 245 67.38 -21.48 24.91
N PRO A 246 67.61 -22.52 25.73
CA PRO A 246 68.95 -22.85 26.21
C PRO A 246 69.92 -22.95 25.04
N SER A 247 70.90 -22.03 25.02
CA SER A 247 71.99 -21.91 24.03
C SER A 247 72.96 -23.10 24.09
N GLY A 248 72.44 -24.32 23.95
CA GLY A 248 73.16 -25.56 24.23
C GLY A 248 72.60 -26.81 23.55
N ALA A 249 71.76 -26.68 22.50
CA ALA A 249 71.45 -27.80 21.63
C ALA A 249 72.35 -27.73 20.39
N ILE A 250 73.43 -28.49 20.46
CA ILE A 250 74.33 -28.88 19.37
C ILE A 250 73.48 -29.21 18.14
N VAL A 251 73.57 -28.38 17.09
CA VAL A 251 73.11 -28.75 15.75
C VAL A 251 74.03 -29.86 15.26
N PRO A 252 73.54 -31.09 15.00
CA PRO A 252 74.36 -32.13 14.39
C PRO A 252 74.71 -31.69 12.98
N SER A 253 76.01 -31.51 12.74
CA SER A 253 76.60 -31.48 11.41
C SER A 253 76.46 -32.86 10.77
N SER A 254 75.31 -33.13 10.18
CA SER A 254 75.19 -34.13 9.14
C SER A 254 74.08 -33.69 8.20
N ALA A 255 74.49 -33.02 7.13
CA ALA A 255 73.71 -32.98 5.90
C ALA A 255 73.43 -34.43 5.45
N PRO A 256 72.19 -34.69 5.02
CA PRO A 256 72.04 -35.30 3.70
C PRO A 256 71.41 -34.27 2.77
N THR A 257 72.19 -33.93 1.76
CA THR A 257 71.73 -33.55 0.44
C THR A 257 70.70 -34.59 -0.03
N ASP A 258 69.41 -34.23 0.01
CA ASP A 258 68.38 -34.53 -0.99
C ASP A 258 66.97 -34.52 -0.39
N MET A 259 66.02 -34.09 -1.22
CA MET A 259 64.56 -34.07 -1.02
C MET A 259 63.99 -33.07 -0.02
N TYR A 260 63.44 -31.95 -0.51
CA TYR A 260 62.05 -31.53 -0.22
C TYR A 260 61.49 -30.67 -1.35
N SER A 261 60.92 -31.35 -2.35
CA SER A 261 59.71 -30.90 -3.02
C SER A 261 58.53 -31.33 -2.14
N VAL A 262 58.01 -30.45 -1.27
CA VAL A 262 56.64 -30.59 -0.73
C VAL A 262 56.08 -29.20 -0.41
N ALA A 263 55.15 -28.80 -1.29
CA ALA A 263 53.87 -28.17 -1.04
C ALA A 263 53.76 -27.17 0.13
N SER A 264 53.79 -25.89 -0.20
CA SER A 264 52.86 -24.93 0.39
C SER A 264 51.45 -25.27 -0.11
N THR A 265 50.75 -26.15 0.61
CA THR A 265 49.30 -26.30 0.50
C THR A 265 48.67 -24.99 0.99
N ARG A 266 48.59 -24.03 0.08
CA ARG A 266 47.75 -22.84 0.20
C ARG A 266 46.31 -23.33 0.11
N GLN A 267 45.72 -23.66 1.26
CA GLN A 267 44.28 -23.85 1.40
C GLN A 267 43.60 -22.51 1.10
N ASN A 268 43.38 -22.27 -0.19
CA ASN A 268 42.30 -21.43 -0.65
C ASN A 268 41.01 -22.16 -0.26
N ASN A 269 40.44 -21.80 0.88
CA ASN A 269 39.03 -22.03 1.14
C ASN A 269 38.25 -21.14 0.17
N ALA A 270 38.09 -21.66 -1.05
CA ALA A 270 37.04 -21.29 -1.96
C ALA A 270 35.72 -21.58 -1.24
N ASN A 271 34.99 -20.53 -0.91
CA ASN A 271 33.58 -20.67 -0.62
C ASN A 271 32.92 -21.28 -1.86
N LYS A 272 32.33 -22.44 -1.62
CA LYS A 272 31.40 -23.16 -2.48
C LYS A 272 30.30 -22.20 -2.94
N ASP A 273 30.35 -21.81 -4.22
CA ASP A 273 29.16 -21.41 -4.95
C ASP A 273 28.39 -22.70 -5.29
N GLU A 274 27.33 -22.98 -4.53
CA GLU A 274 26.26 -23.88 -4.94
C GLU A 274 25.54 -23.26 -6.14
N THR A 275 26.00 -23.61 -7.34
CA THR A 275 25.26 -23.40 -8.57
C THR A 275 24.09 -24.38 -8.56
N ILE A 276 22.93 -23.91 -8.10
CA ILE A 276 21.65 -24.57 -8.34
C ILE A 276 21.40 -24.49 -9.85
N SER A 277 21.58 -25.61 -10.54
CA SER A 277 21.12 -25.82 -11.91
C SER A 277 19.60 -25.78 -11.93
N LEU A 278 19.01 -24.70 -12.44
CA LEU A 278 17.60 -24.70 -12.80
C LEU A 278 17.45 -25.44 -14.13
N ASN A 279 16.73 -26.56 -14.08
CA ASN A 279 16.27 -27.29 -15.25
C ASN A 279 15.43 -26.37 -16.14
N THR A 280 15.92 -26.09 -17.34
CA THR A 280 15.11 -25.56 -18.44
C THR A 280 14.23 -26.68 -18.97
N ILE A 281 12.95 -26.62 -18.66
CA ILE A 281 11.92 -27.44 -19.30
C ILE A 281 11.58 -26.79 -20.64
N HIS A 282 11.93 -27.48 -21.72
CA HIS A 282 11.36 -27.29 -23.06
C HIS A 282 10.01 -28.04 -23.13
N PRO A 283 8.96 -27.40 -23.68
CA PRO A 283 8.23 -28.05 -24.78
C PRO A 283 7.94 -27.02 -25.89
N THR A 284 8.50 -27.21 -27.08
CA THR A 284 7.83 -27.80 -28.28
C THR A 284 6.70 -26.93 -28.82
N ASP A 285 7.04 -26.20 -29.87
CA ASP A 285 6.39 -26.17 -31.18
C ASP A 285 4.90 -26.53 -31.24
N ARG A 286 4.09 -25.57 -31.66
CA ARG A 286 3.02 -25.86 -32.61
C ARG A 286 2.80 -24.71 -33.59
N ASP A 287 2.77 -25.14 -34.84
CA ASP A 287 2.75 -24.40 -36.09
C ASP A 287 1.50 -23.54 -36.37
N SER A 288 1.74 -22.59 -37.28
CA SER A 288 0.94 -22.20 -38.45
C SER A 288 -0.40 -21.47 -38.29
N HIS A 289 -0.41 -20.17 -38.61
CA HIS A 289 -1.02 -19.57 -39.83
C HIS A 289 -0.82 -18.03 -39.75
N GLU A 290 0.00 -17.37 -40.56
CA GLU A 290 -0.04 -17.10 -42.01
C GLU A 290 -1.00 -15.94 -42.40
N SER A 291 -0.46 -15.02 -43.22
CA SER A 291 -0.98 -13.76 -43.79
C SER A 291 -0.86 -12.49 -42.92
N SER A 292 -0.39 -11.33 -43.39
CA SER A 292 0.13 -10.90 -44.70
C SER A 292 0.81 -9.52 -44.51
N GLU A 293 1.96 -9.37 -45.18
CA GLU A 293 2.55 -8.18 -45.82
C GLU A 293 2.56 -6.79 -45.12
N GLY A 294 3.75 -6.18 -45.07
CA GLY A 294 3.86 -4.72 -45.10
C GLY A 294 5.11 -4.10 -44.49
N ASP A 295 6.20 -4.13 -45.24
CA ASP A 295 7.34 -3.20 -45.28
C ASP A 295 8.31 -2.98 -44.09
N SER A 296 9.56 -3.06 -44.54
CA SER A 296 10.87 -2.94 -43.90
C SER A 296 11.21 -1.55 -43.40
N ASP A 297 11.73 -1.48 -42.18
CA ASP A 297 12.88 -0.64 -41.84
C ASP A 297 13.76 -1.39 -40.81
N ALA A 298 14.87 -1.91 -41.32
CA ALA A 298 15.84 -2.69 -40.56
C ALA A 298 16.86 -1.75 -39.91
N GLU A 299 16.62 -1.38 -38.65
CA GLU A 299 17.62 -0.69 -37.82
C GLU A 299 18.17 -1.61 -36.73
N ALA A 300 19.50 -1.66 -36.67
CA ALA A 300 20.30 -2.67 -36.00
C ALA A 300 20.19 -2.62 -34.47
N ASN A 301 19.40 -3.53 -33.89
CA ASN A 301 19.39 -3.79 -32.45
C ASN A 301 20.52 -4.75 -32.04
N ARG A 302 21.72 -4.18 -31.80
CA ARG A 302 22.76 -4.87 -31.03
C ARG A 302 22.39 -4.80 -29.55
N ILE A 303 21.90 -5.91 -29.00
CA ILE A 303 21.78 -6.11 -27.55
C ILE A 303 23.21 -6.26 -26.99
N PRO A 304 23.71 -5.36 -26.12
CA PRO A 304 24.95 -5.61 -25.43
C PRO A 304 24.70 -6.69 -24.38
N ASN A 305 25.43 -7.80 -24.51
CA ASN A 305 25.45 -8.90 -23.56
C ASN A 305 25.96 -8.37 -22.21
N ASN A 306 25.04 -8.07 -21.30
CA ASN A 306 25.33 -7.47 -20.01
C ASN A 306 25.79 -8.56 -19.05
N SER A 307 27.08 -8.88 -19.13
CA SER A 307 27.78 -9.69 -18.14
C SER A 307 27.60 -9.08 -16.75
N ASN A 308 27.08 -9.89 -15.82
CA ASN A 308 26.93 -9.65 -14.39
C ASN A 308 28.00 -8.69 -13.84
N THR A 309 27.69 -7.39 -13.84
CA THR A 309 28.51 -6.39 -13.17
C THR A 309 28.14 -6.48 -11.70
N LEU A 310 28.70 -7.49 -11.03
CA LEU A 310 28.85 -7.49 -9.58
C LEU A 310 29.39 -6.10 -9.21
N LEU A 311 28.63 -5.37 -8.40
CA LEU A 311 28.96 -4.07 -7.86
C LEU A 311 30.36 -4.15 -7.21
N ASN A 312 31.38 -3.88 -8.00
CA ASN A 312 32.77 -3.87 -7.59
C ASN A 312 32.98 -2.56 -6.82
N MET A 313 32.44 -2.52 -5.60
CA MET A 313 32.75 -1.47 -4.64
C MET A 313 34.23 -1.64 -4.30
N PRO A 314 35.09 -0.65 -4.59
CA PRO A 314 36.51 -0.73 -4.26
C PRO A 314 36.64 -0.94 -2.75
N ASN A 315 37.11 -2.12 -2.34
CA ASN A 315 37.39 -2.46 -0.95
C ASN A 315 38.83 -2.03 -0.59
N GLU A 316 39.24 -0.84 -1.05
CA GLU A 316 40.57 -0.31 -0.76
C GLU A 316 40.61 0.35 0.62
N PRO A 317 41.42 -0.17 1.57
CA PRO A 317 41.52 0.39 2.92
C PRO A 317 42.04 1.83 2.94
N GLU A 318 42.81 2.26 1.93
CA GLU A 318 43.30 3.64 1.81
C GLU A 318 42.17 4.64 1.53
N HIS A 319 41.17 4.23 0.74
CA HIS A 319 40.06 5.11 0.42
C HIS A 319 39.18 5.38 1.65
N GLN A 320 39.21 4.48 2.64
CA GLN A 320 38.42 4.55 3.86
C GLN A 320 39.04 5.50 4.92
N GLN A 321 40.36 5.50 5.08
CA GLN A 321 41.05 6.46 5.96
C GLN A 321 40.82 7.90 5.50
N HIS A 322 40.81 8.11 4.19
CA HIS A 322 40.47 9.41 3.61
C HIS A 322 39.01 9.80 3.90
N ILE A 323 38.06 8.87 3.98
CA ILE A 323 36.66 9.22 4.26
C ILE A 323 36.47 9.64 5.71
N ASP A 324 37.16 8.99 6.66
CA ASP A 324 37.00 9.30 8.08
C ASP A 324 37.54 10.70 8.45
N SER A 325 38.59 11.17 7.75
CA SER A 325 39.16 12.51 7.93
C SER A 325 38.33 13.65 7.31
N LEU A 326 37.34 13.35 6.46
CA LEU A 326 36.50 14.38 5.84
C LEU A 326 35.58 15.05 6.86
N THR A 327 35.45 16.38 6.72
CA THR A 327 34.46 17.18 7.45
C THR A 327 33.05 16.76 7.06
N ARG A 328 32.06 17.15 7.88
CA ARG A 328 30.65 16.83 7.62
C ARG A 328 30.16 17.38 6.27
N GLU A 329 30.66 18.54 5.86
CA GLU A 329 30.36 19.15 4.55
C GLU A 329 30.97 18.35 3.41
N GLN A 330 32.25 18.00 3.50
CA GLN A 330 32.93 17.19 2.48
C GLN A 330 32.31 15.79 2.33
N LYS A 331 31.83 15.20 3.43
CA LYS A 331 31.06 13.95 3.41
C LYS A 331 29.73 14.11 2.65
N ASN A 332 29.03 15.22 2.85
CA ASN A 332 27.79 15.52 2.10
C ASN A 332 28.08 15.71 0.61
N ASP A 333 29.14 16.43 0.25
CA ASP A 333 29.57 16.64 -1.13
C ASP A 333 29.94 15.33 -1.83
N LEU A 334 30.68 14.44 -1.15
CA LEU A 334 31.03 13.13 -1.69
C LEU A 334 29.79 12.26 -1.93
N ILE A 335 28.81 12.31 -1.01
CA ILE A 335 27.54 11.62 -1.16
C ILE A 335 26.77 12.17 -2.37
N GLU A 336 26.72 13.49 -2.54
CA GLU A 336 26.04 14.13 -3.67
C GLU A 336 26.71 13.80 -5.00
N LYS A 337 28.05 13.79 -5.05
CA LYS A 337 28.82 13.39 -6.23
C LYS A 337 28.60 11.92 -6.59
N ARG A 338 28.52 11.02 -5.60
CA ARG A 338 28.19 9.60 -5.83
C ARG A 338 26.76 9.42 -6.30
N LEU A 339 25.80 10.17 -5.74
CA LEU A 339 24.41 10.15 -6.18
C LEU A 339 24.26 10.58 -7.64
N LYS A 340 25.03 11.58 -8.10
CA LYS A 340 25.05 12.00 -9.51
C LYS A 340 25.59 10.92 -10.45
N ASN A 341 26.50 10.06 -9.99
CA ASN A 341 27.16 9.03 -10.81
C ASN A 341 26.46 7.66 -10.80
N LEU A 342 25.39 7.47 -10.03
CA LEU A 342 24.61 6.22 -10.02
C LEU A 342 23.75 6.13 -11.29
N HIS A 343 24.40 5.76 -12.40
CA HIS A 343 23.86 5.66 -13.76
C HIS A 343 22.76 4.59 -13.97
N TYR A 344 22.49 3.72 -12.99
CA TYR A 344 21.65 2.53 -13.18
C TYR A 344 20.14 2.79 -13.30
N LEU A 345 19.70 4.05 -13.30
CA LEU A 345 18.29 4.39 -13.50
C LEU A 345 17.96 4.92 -14.89
N ASN A 346 18.95 5.27 -15.70
CA ASN A 346 18.75 5.80 -17.07
C ASN A 346 17.64 6.87 -17.21
N VAL A 347 17.25 7.52 -16.12
CA VAL A 347 16.42 8.72 -16.13
C VAL A 347 17.41 9.80 -16.51
N SER A 348 17.37 10.21 -17.77
CA SER A 348 18.06 11.40 -18.27
C SER A 348 17.98 12.49 -17.19
N SER A 349 19.14 12.91 -16.68
CA SER A 349 19.25 13.97 -15.67
C SER A 349 18.71 15.31 -16.16
N ASP A 350 18.47 15.42 -17.47
CA ASP A 350 18.14 16.65 -18.15
C ASP A 350 16.61 16.82 -18.32
N GLY A 351 15.83 15.80 -17.98
CA GLY A 351 14.37 15.87 -17.90
C GLY A 351 13.90 15.87 -16.45
N THR A 352 13.33 16.98 -15.97
CA THR A 352 12.51 16.94 -14.76
C THR A 352 11.36 15.94 -15.00
N LEU A 353 11.30 14.85 -14.23
CA LEU A 353 10.14 13.96 -14.26
C LEU A 353 8.89 14.80 -14.06
N PRO A 354 7.87 14.67 -14.93
CA PRO A 354 6.68 15.50 -14.81
C PRO A 354 5.98 15.19 -13.48
N LEU A 355 6.06 16.14 -12.55
CA LEU A 355 5.35 16.07 -11.28
C LEU A 355 3.88 16.38 -11.55
N HIS A 356 3.07 15.33 -11.74
CA HIS A 356 1.64 15.48 -11.88
C HIS A 356 1.00 15.72 -10.52
N ARG A 357 0.21 16.80 -10.40
CA ARG A 357 -0.71 16.95 -9.27
C ARG A 357 -1.86 15.99 -9.48
N TYR A 358 -2.18 15.16 -8.49
CA TYR A 358 -3.35 14.29 -8.54
C TYR A 358 -4.54 14.96 -7.85
N GLN A 359 -5.72 14.77 -8.43
CA GLN A 359 -6.99 14.98 -7.73
C GLN A 359 -7.39 13.66 -7.09
N LEU A 360 -7.47 13.65 -5.77
CA LEU A 360 -8.02 12.54 -5.03
C LEU A 360 -9.53 12.60 -5.13
N HIS A 361 -10.13 11.53 -5.62
CA HIS A 361 -11.56 11.30 -5.48
C HIS A 361 -11.76 10.36 -4.29
N LEU A 362 -12.40 10.85 -3.22
CA LEU A 362 -12.77 9.99 -2.10
C LEU A 362 -13.77 8.96 -2.60
N HIS A 363 -13.38 7.70 -2.56
CA HIS A 363 -14.23 6.63 -3.04
C HIS A 363 -15.37 6.36 -2.08
N HIS A 364 -16.55 6.09 -2.63
CA HIS A 364 -17.74 5.75 -1.86
C HIS A 364 -17.52 4.52 -0.94
N TRP A 365 -16.62 3.58 -1.30
CA TRP A 365 -16.26 2.44 -0.44
C TRP A 365 -15.51 2.83 0.84
N GLN A 366 -14.73 3.91 0.82
CA GLN A 366 -14.02 4.39 2.01
C GLN A 366 -15.04 4.89 3.03
N MET A 367 -16.04 5.65 2.56
CA MET A 367 -17.16 6.10 3.39
C MET A 367 -17.95 4.90 3.95
N PHE A 368 -18.18 3.86 3.14
CA PHE A 368 -18.83 2.64 3.60
C PHE A 368 -18.11 1.93 4.75
N TYR A 369 -16.78 2.00 4.83
CA TYR A 369 -16.06 1.33 5.91
C TYR A 369 -16.37 1.94 7.29
N ILE A 370 -16.63 3.25 7.35
CA ILE A 370 -17.16 3.90 8.57
C ILE A 370 -18.61 3.48 8.80
N LEU A 371 -19.43 3.47 7.73
CA LEU A 371 -20.85 3.15 7.83
C LEU A 371 -21.11 1.68 8.17
N ALA A 372 -20.18 0.77 7.90
CA ALA A 372 -20.22 -0.62 8.30
C ALA A 372 -20.34 -0.81 9.82
N PHE A 373 -19.91 0.16 10.61
CA PHE A 373 -20.12 0.16 12.06
C PHE A 373 -21.59 0.43 12.44
N PHE A 374 -22.37 1.06 11.56
CA PHE A 374 -23.81 1.29 11.71
C PHE A 374 -24.68 0.12 11.24
N THR A 375 -24.07 -0.98 10.78
CA THR A 375 -24.77 -2.13 10.19
C THR A 375 -24.45 -3.44 10.90
N ARG A 376 -23.94 -3.40 12.15
CA ARG A 376 -23.45 -4.59 12.86
C ARG A 376 -24.45 -5.28 13.77
N PHE A 377 -25.43 -4.57 14.30
CA PHE A 377 -26.32 -5.14 15.31
C PHE A 377 -27.56 -5.71 14.64
N ASP A 378 -28.00 -6.89 15.06
CA ASP A 378 -29.29 -7.46 14.66
C ASP A 378 -30.44 -6.73 15.36
N LYS A 379 -30.63 -5.47 14.95
CA LYS A 379 -31.63 -4.53 15.45
C LYS A 379 -32.25 -3.82 14.27
N PHE A 380 -33.56 -3.59 14.34
CA PHE A 380 -34.33 -2.91 13.30
C PHE A 380 -33.67 -1.63 12.77
N VAL A 381 -33.19 -0.77 13.66
CA VAL A 381 -32.54 0.50 13.30
C VAL A 381 -31.24 0.27 12.53
N SER A 382 -30.44 -0.74 12.89
CA SER A 382 -29.22 -1.07 12.15
C SER A 382 -29.54 -1.62 10.76
N HIS A 383 -30.61 -2.42 10.62
CA HIS A 383 -31.09 -2.90 9.31
C HIS A 383 -31.60 -1.75 8.43
N ALA A 384 -32.32 -0.80 9.02
CA ALA A 384 -32.80 0.39 8.33
C ALA A 384 -31.63 1.28 7.88
N CYS A 385 -30.67 1.56 8.78
CA CYS A 385 -29.45 2.31 8.44
C CYS A 385 -28.65 1.61 7.34
N ALA A 386 -28.48 0.29 7.43
CA ALA A 386 -27.80 -0.52 6.42
C ALA A 386 -28.47 -0.38 5.04
N GLY A 387 -29.80 -0.50 5.01
CA GLY A 387 -30.58 -0.30 3.79
C GLY A 387 -30.37 1.08 3.20
N ILE A 388 -30.64 2.15 3.96
CA ILE A 388 -30.52 3.54 3.49
C ILE A 388 -29.13 3.82 2.93
N VAL A 389 -28.09 3.46 3.69
CA VAL A 389 -26.69 3.67 3.30
C VAL A 389 -26.36 2.95 2.00
N LEU A 390 -26.75 1.67 1.89
CA LEU A 390 -26.52 0.89 0.68
C LEU A 390 -27.28 1.48 -0.52
N GLY A 391 -28.49 2.00 -0.30
CA GLY A 391 -29.31 2.64 -1.33
C GLY A 391 -28.68 3.94 -1.84
N ILE A 392 -28.16 4.77 -0.92
CA ILE A 392 -27.42 6.00 -1.27
C ILE A 392 -26.22 5.67 -2.16
N VAL A 393 -25.45 4.64 -1.82
CA VAL A 393 -24.27 4.33 -2.63
C VAL A 393 -24.62 3.65 -3.94
N THR A 394 -25.63 2.77 -4.00
CA THR A 394 -26.10 2.26 -5.29
C THR A 394 -26.58 3.40 -6.18
N GLN A 395 -27.27 4.41 -5.62
CA GLN A 395 -27.64 5.61 -6.38
C GLN A 395 -26.39 6.32 -6.91
N GLY A 396 -25.39 6.58 -6.07
CA GLY A 396 -24.15 7.23 -6.47
C GLY A 396 -23.39 6.47 -7.55
N SER A 397 -23.20 5.15 -7.38
CA SER A 397 -22.51 4.32 -8.37
C SER A 397 -23.32 4.19 -9.67
N ALA A 398 -24.63 4.03 -9.60
CA ALA A 398 -25.45 3.89 -10.80
C ALA A 398 -25.54 5.21 -11.59
N ALA A 399 -25.62 6.35 -10.90
CA ALA A 399 -25.65 7.68 -11.50
C ALA A 399 -24.30 8.06 -12.11
N TYR A 400 -23.22 8.01 -11.31
CA TYR A 400 -21.93 8.61 -11.66
C TYR A 400 -20.86 7.59 -12.05
N GLY A 401 -21.07 6.31 -11.74
CA GLY A 401 -20.09 5.26 -11.96
C GLY A 401 -19.08 5.14 -10.82
N PHE A 402 -18.03 4.35 -11.05
CA PHE A 402 -16.91 4.23 -10.13
C PHE A 402 -15.71 5.02 -10.67
N ASP A 403 -15.49 6.23 -10.14
CA ASP A 403 -14.36 7.07 -10.55
C ASP A 403 -13.01 6.40 -10.24
N ALA A 404 -11.96 6.71 -11.00
CA ALA A 404 -10.61 6.32 -10.57
C ALA A 404 -10.21 7.08 -9.29
N MET A 405 -9.54 6.39 -8.36
CA MET A 405 -9.16 6.99 -7.07
C MET A 405 -8.19 8.18 -7.22
N MET A 406 -7.36 8.15 -8.26
CA MET A 406 -6.38 9.18 -8.57
C MET A 406 -6.51 9.55 -10.04
N ASN A 407 -7.01 10.76 -10.29
CA ASN A 407 -7.01 11.33 -11.63
C ASN A 407 -5.84 12.32 -11.75
N PRO A 408 -4.99 12.21 -12.79
CA PRO A 408 -4.02 13.25 -13.06
C PRO A 408 -4.78 14.55 -13.30
N LYS A 409 -4.39 15.62 -12.61
CA LYS A 409 -4.92 16.95 -12.91
C LYS A 409 -4.37 17.34 -14.27
N GLU A 410 -5.21 17.29 -15.29
CA GLU A 410 -4.83 17.80 -16.61
C GLU A 410 -4.27 19.22 -16.45
N PRO A 411 -3.11 19.52 -17.05
CA PRO A 411 -2.59 20.87 -17.06
C PRO A 411 -3.67 21.74 -17.71
N SER A 412 -4.24 22.66 -16.93
CA SER A 412 -5.34 23.52 -17.40
C SER A 412 -4.95 24.14 -18.73
N ALA A 413 -5.62 23.73 -19.81
CA ALA A 413 -5.31 24.14 -21.19
C ALA A 413 -5.26 25.66 -21.37
N SER A 414 -5.78 26.43 -20.40
CA SER A 414 -5.66 27.89 -20.32
C SER A 414 -4.23 28.45 -20.29
N MET A 415 -3.18 27.64 -20.05
CA MET A 415 -1.78 28.12 -20.17
C MET A 415 -1.12 27.82 -21.52
N ALA A 416 -1.69 26.95 -22.36
CA ALA A 416 -1.12 26.66 -23.67
C ALA A 416 -1.54 27.67 -24.75
N SER A 417 -2.72 28.29 -24.63
CA SER A 417 -3.27 29.16 -25.66
C SER A 417 -2.73 30.61 -25.70
N THR A 418 -1.92 31.03 -24.72
CA THR A 418 -1.46 32.45 -24.66
C THR A 418 -0.15 32.70 -25.39
N LYS A 419 0.54 31.66 -25.87
CA LYS A 419 1.79 31.83 -26.63
C LYS A 419 1.62 31.93 -28.15
N ASP A 420 0.52 31.43 -28.71
CA ASP A 420 0.31 31.39 -30.17
C ASP A 420 -0.51 32.58 -30.72
N LYS A 421 -0.71 33.65 -29.94
CA LYS A 421 -1.40 34.88 -30.40
C LYS A 421 -0.53 36.14 -30.33
N GLN A 422 0.79 35.99 -30.25
CA GLN A 422 1.75 37.12 -30.25
C GLN A 422 2.78 37.08 -31.39
N GLU A 423 2.57 36.27 -32.43
CA GLU A 423 3.31 36.39 -33.70
C GLU A 423 2.42 36.94 -34.82
#